data_AF-A0A9W6T3B4-F1
#
_entry.id   AF-A0A9W6T3B4-F1
#
_cell.length_a   1.000
_cell.length_b   1.000
_cell.length_c   1.000
_cell.angle_alpha   90.00
_cell.angle_beta   90.00
_cell.angle_gamma   90.00
#
_symmetry.space_group_name_H-M   'P 1'
#
loop_
_entity.id
_entity.type
_entity.pdbx_description
1 polymer ?
#
loop_
_entity_poly.entity_id
_entity_poly.type
_entity_poly.pdbx_seq_one_letter_code
_entity_poly.pdbx_strand_id
1 'polypeptide(L)'
;MVYYLFTLGFALDELTKFYHIGYNYLNLSNGFNCCLFALVISSVVVRLTALETHDPDQNFRLNLVAFRLLSMAAPMMWTRLLLFLDVLQFVGAMVVVIRKMMKESIIFFFLLGVIMIGFLQAFLGLDQADGKRELTSFLVLNMVQTVLGGPDFDAIERFAYPYGNILYYAYTFIIVTILLNILIALYSQAYSDIVENSTEEYLAQYAAKVLRYVRAPDDKIFCPPLNLIELVLLYLPFKWWLNKYTYNKLNDTVMTILYSPALVFIANYEVKLAKRVKYNRSRKQQDDANENDVAWDLTDGWDEEDEFGVGIRESLRVQKRAELEDPGFTKGFKNWKKQVDVLVPPVIEAKSAGVSWETYKIMQKIDGLTELIGELVNENKLLREKLDKQN
;
A
#
# COMPACT_ATOMS: atom_id res chain seq x y z
N MET A 1 13.77 -11.89 -15.82
CA MET A 1 12.83 -13.03 -15.78
C MET A 1 11.82 -12.91 -14.64
N VAL A 2 12.25 -12.71 -13.38
CA VAL A 2 11.34 -12.51 -12.23
C VAL A 2 10.32 -11.38 -12.48
N TYR A 3 10.77 -10.23 -12.99
CA TYR A 3 9.89 -9.11 -13.35
C TYR A 3 8.77 -9.53 -14.32
N TYR A 4 9.10 -10.22 -15.41
CA TYR A 4 8.12 -10.67 -16.40
C TYR A 4 7.11 -11.66 -15.82
N LEU A 5 7.56 -12.54 -14.92
CA LEU A 5 6.68 -13.48 -14.23
C LEU A 5 5.72 -12.73 -13.31
N PHE A 6 6.20 -11.73 -12.57
CA PHE A 6 5.36 -10.90 -11.71
C PHE A 6 4.33 -10.11 -12.53
N THR A 7 4.76 -9.44 -13.60
CA THR A 7 3.84 -8.67 -14.46
C THR A 7 2.82 -9.55 -15.15
N LEU A 8 3.17 -10.79 -15.50
CA LEU A 8 2.23 -11.77 -16.05
C LEU A 8 1.17 -12.17 -15.02
N GLY A 9 1.57 -12.41 -13.76
CA GLY A 9 0.63 -12.61 -12.66
C GLY A 9 -0.35 -11.43 -12.52
N PHE A 10 0.17 -10.20 -12.49
CA PHE A 10 -0.68 -9.00 -12.43
C PHE A 10 -1.60 -8.83 -13.65
N ALA A 11 -1.12 -9.17 -14.86
CA ALA A 11 -1.91 -9.05 -16.08
C ALA A 11 -3.06 -10.07 -16.14
N LEU A 12 -2.82 -11.31 -15.69
CA LEU A 12 -3.86 -12.35 -15.65
C LEU A 12 -4.96 -12.02 -14.63
N ASP A 13 -4.59 -11.47 -13.47
CA ASP A 13 -5.56 -11.01 -12.46
C ASP A 13 -6.43 -9.89 -13.02
N GLU A 14 -5.82 -8.93 -13.70
CA GLU A 14 -6.54 -7.83 -14.34
C GLU A 14 -7.49 -8.31 -15.46
N LEU A 15 -7.03 -9.28 -16.27
CA LEU A 15 -7.84 -9.89 -17.33
C LEU A 15 -9.05 -10.64 -16.74
N THR A 16 -8.84 -11.35 -15.63
CA THR A 16 -9.92 -12.05 -14.92
C THR A 16 -10.95 -11.07 -14.39
N LYS A 17 -10.51 -9.94 -13.81
CA LYS A 17 -11.42 -8.86 -13.37
C LYS A 17 -12.19 -8.24 -14.53
N PHE A 18 -11.50 -7.96 -15.64
CA PHE A 18 -12.12 -7.44 -16.84
C PHE A 18 -13.19 -8.40 -17.40
N TYR A 19 -12.92 -9.70 -17.40
CA TYR A 19 -13.87 -10.72 -17.84
C TYR A 19 -15.16 -10.75 -16.99
N HIS A 20 -15.05 -10.62 -15.67
CA HIS A 20 -16.22 -10.69 -14.76
C HIS A 20 -16.99 -9.37 -14.67
N ILE A 21 -16.29 -8.22 -14.67
CA ILE A 21 -16.90 -6.90 -14.43
C ILE A 21 -17.35 -6.25 -15.76
N GLY A 22 -16.72 -6.59 -16.88
CA GLY A 22 -17.03 -6.04 -18.19
C GLY A 22 -16.65 -4.54 -18.32
N TYR A 23 -17.47 -3.78 -19.06
CA TYR A 23 -17.19 -2.37 -19.42
C TYR A 23 -17.04 -1.44 -18.20
N ASN A 24 -17.77 -1.71 -17.11
CA ASN A 24 -17.71 -0.91 -15.88
C ASN A 24 -16.34 -0.98 -15.18
N TYR A 25 -15.43 -1.84 -15.65
CA TYR A 25 -14.06 -1.91 -15.18
C TYR A 25 -13.15 -0.82 -15.75
N LEU A 26 -13.58 -0.12 -16.80
CA LEU A 26 -12.76 0.86 -17.51
C LEU A 26 -12.66 2.19 -16.73
N ASN A 27 -11.72 2.25 -15.80
CA ASN A 27 -11.27 3.47 -15.15
C ASN A 27 -9.96 3.96 -15.77
N LEU A 28 -9.66 5.27 -15.68
CA LEU A 28 -8.41 5.85 -16.19
C LEU A 28 -7.15 5.13 -15.68
N SER A 29 -7.12 4.82 -14.38
CA SER A 29 -6.05 4.06 -13.73
C SER A 29 -5.91 2.64 -14.32
N ASN A 30 -7.03 1.97 -14.57
CA ASN A 30 -7.02 0.63 -15.16
C ASN A 30 -6.57 0.68 -16.63
N GLY A 31 -6.97 1.70 -17.41
CA GLY A 31 -6.49 1.90 -18.77
C GLY A 31 -4.97 2.10 -18.82
N PHE A 32 -4.43 2.87 -17.87
CA PHE A 32 -2.99 3.06 -17.73
C PHE A 32 -2.26 1.75 -17.41
N ASN A 33 -2.79 0.94 -16.49
CA ASN A 33 -2.27 -0.39 -16.18
C ASN A 33 -2.35 -1.34 -17.39
N CYS A 34 -3.44 -1.31 -18.16
CA CYS A 34 -3.59 -2.11 -19.39
C CYS A 34 -2.51 -1.75 -20.42
N CYS A 35 -2.24 -0.46 -20.63
CA CYS A 35 -1.21 -0.01 -21.55
C CYS A 35 0.19 -0.45 -21.10
N LEU A 36 0.49 -0.35 -19.80
CA LEU A 36 1.71 -0.90 -19.20
C LEU A 36 1.86 -2.39 -19.48
N PHE A 37 0.83 -3.18 -19.21
CA PHE A 37 0.86 -4.63 -19.46
C PHE A 37 1.02 -4.94 -20.96
N ALA A 38 0.37 -4.20 -21.85
CA ALA A 38 0.52 -4.37 -23.29
C ALA A 38 1.97 -4.10 -23.77
N LEU A 39 2.63 -3.08 -23.24
CA LEU A 39 4.05 -2.81 -23.53
C LEU A 39 4.97 -3.93 -23.03
N VAL A 40 4.71 -4.44 -21.82
CA VAL A 40 5.52 -5.53 -21.26
C VAL A 40 5.28 -6.84 -22.00
N ILE A 41 4.02 -7.18 -22.35
CA ILE A 41 3.68 -8.38 -23.12
C ILE A 41 4.29 -8.30 -24.53
N SER A 42 4.19 -7.15 -25.21
CA SER A 42 4.82 -6.98 -26.52
C SER A 42 6.34 -7.13 -26.44
N SER A 43 6.99 -6.58 -25.42
CA SER A 43 8.43 -6.82 -25.16
C SER A 43 8.75 -8.30 -25.00
N VAL A 44 7.92 -9.07 -24.27
CA VAL A 44 8.11 -10.52 -24.10
C VAL A 44 7.93 -11.26 -25.42
N VAL A 45 6.90 -10.94 -26.21
CA VAL A 45 6.65 -11.57 -27.52
C VAL A 45 7.84 -11.35 -28.45
N VAL A 46 8.33 -10.12 -28.57
CA VAL A 46 9.52 -9.79 -29.39
C VAL A 46 10.77 -10.51 -28.88
N ARG A 47 10.88 -10.73 -27.57
CA ARG A 47 12.01 -11.46 -26.99
C ARG A 47 11.94 -12.96 -27.25
N LEU A 48 10.73 -13.54 -27.30
CA LEU A 48 10.53 -14.94 -27.69
C LEU A 48 10.86 -15.15 -29.17
N THR A 49 10.42 -14.25 -30.05
CA THR A 49 10.77 -14.33 -31.48
C THR A 49 12.27 -14.14 -31.73
N ALA A 50 12.94 -13.33 -30.92
CA ALA A 50 14.40 -13.19 -30.96
C ALA A 50 15.13 -14.51 -30.62
N LEU A 51 14.58 -15.35 -29.73
CA LEU A 51 15.17 -16.63 -29.36
C LEU A 51 15.00 -17.70 -30.45
N GLU A 52 13.92 -17.65 -31.20
CA GLU A 52 13.68 -18.57 -32.33
C GLU A 52 14.54 -18.22 -33.55
N THR A 53 14.95 -16.96 -33.68
CA THR A 53 15.74 -16.47 -34.82
C THR A 53 17.20 -16.89 -34.70
N HIS A 54 17.68 -17.68 -35.68
CA HIS A 54 19.06 -18.20 -35.71
C HIS A 54 20.06 -17.20 -36.33
N ASP A 55 19.59 -16.19 -37.07
CA ASP A 55 20.45 -15.15 -37.66
C ASP A 55 20.94 -14.17 -36.58
N PRO A 56 22.26 -13.97 -36.42
CA PRO A 56 22.82 -13.16 -35.34
C PRO A 56 22.44 -11.67 -35.44
N ASP A 57 22.39 -11.11 -36.65
CA ASP A 57 22.06 -9.70 -36.88
C ASP A 57 20.58 -9.40 -36.60
N GLN A 58 19.68 -10.28 -37.03
CA GLN A 58 18.25 -10.13 -36.75
C GLN A 58 17.97 -10.31 -35.26
N ASN A 59 18.62 -11.29 -34.62
CA ASN A 59 18.52 -11.53 -33.19
C ASN A 59 18.93 -10.28 -32.39
N PHE A 60 20.04 -9.63 -32.77
CA PHE A 60 20.46 -8.37 -32.15
C PHE A 60 19.42 -7.25 -32.31
N ARG A 61 18.87 -7.07 -33.52
CA ARG A 61 17.84 -6.04 -33.78
C ARG A 61 16.57 -6.29 -32.96
N LEU A 62 16.08 -7.52 -32.90
CA LEU A 62 14.89 -7.88 -32.12
C LEU A 62 15.11 -7.67 -30.62
N ASN A 63 16.27 -8.06 -30.09
CA ASN A 63 16.61 -7.78 -28.69
C ASN A 63 16.68 -6.28 -28.39
N LEU A 64 17.21 -5.48 -29.31
CA LEU A 64 17.24 -4.03 -29.17
C LEU A 64 15.82 -3.43 -29.12
N VAL A 65 14.92 -3.89 -29.99
CA VAL A 65 13.50 -3.47 -29.98
C VAL A 65 12.81 -3.89 -28.68
N ALA A 66 13.01 -5.12 -28.23
CA ALA A 66 12.43 -5.62 -26.98
C ALA A 66 12.88 -4.77 -25.78
N PHE A 67 14.15 -4.36 -25.75
CA PHE A 67 14.69 -3.51 -24.70
C PHE A 67 14.12 -2.08 -24.77
N ARG A 68 14.00 -1.50 -25.97
CA ARG A 68 13.38 -0.17 -26.16
C ARG A 68 11.92 -0.15 -25.68
N LEU A 69 11.14 -1.18 -26.03
CA LEU A 69 9.76 -1.33 -25.54
C LEU A 69 9.70 -1.43 -24.02
N LEU A 70 10.63 -2.19 -23.42
CA LEU A 70 10.72 -2.31 -21.96
C LEU A 70 11.10 -0.97 -21.31
N SER A 71 12.01 -0.20 -21.90
CA SER A 71 12.38 1.13 -21.40
C SER A 71 11.20 2.10 -21.43
N MET A 72 10.33 2.04 -22.45
CA MET A 72 9.11 2.84 -22.52
C MET A 72 8.10 2.50 -21.41
N ALA A 73 8.13 1.28 -20.86
CA ALA A 73 7.25 0.88 -19.76
C ALA A 73 7.72 1.43 -18.39
N ALA A 74 8.97 1.88 -18.24
CA ALA A 74 9.53 2.29 -16.95
C ALA A 74 8.78 3.50 -16.31
N PRO A 75 8.47 4.60 -17.03
CA PRO A 75 7.67 5.69 -16.46
C PRO A 75 6.27 5.23 -16.04
N MET A 76 5.72 4.24 -16.73
CA MET A 76 4.41 3.67 -16.39
C MET A 76 4.45 2.87 -15.09
N MET A 77 5.55 2.19 -14.81
CA MET A 77 5.75 1.51 -13.53
C MET A 77 5.81 2.49 -12.36
N TRP A 78 6.47 3.64 -12.53
CA TRP A 78 6.56 4.67 -11.49
C TRP A 78 5.23 5.36 -11.22
N THR A 79 4.48 5.68 -12.26
CA THR A 79 3.13 6.24 -12.10
C THR A 79 2.16 5.25 -11.46
N ARG A 80 2.31 3.94 -11.70
CA ARG A 80 1.58 2.91 -10.95
C ARG A 80 1.89 2.92 -9.45
N LEU A 81 3.13 3.22 -9.05
CA LEU A 81 3.47 3.39 -7.63
C LEU A 81 2.69 4.56 -7.02
N LEU A 82 2.56 5.68 -7.73
CA LEU A 82 1.75 6.82 -7.27
C LEU A 82 0.29 6.45 -7.05
N LEU A 83 -0.26 5.56 -7.89
CA LEU A 83 -1.63 5.04 -7.74
C LEU A 83 -1.81 4.13 -6.52
N PHE A 84 -0.74 3.62 -5.90
CA PHE A 84 -0.82 2.90 -4.61
C PHE A 84 -0.61 3.82 -3.42
N LEU A 85 0.02 4.98 -3.64
CA LEU A 85 0.26 5.99 -2.60
C LEU A 85 -0.99 6.82 -2.30
N ASP A 86 -2.05 6.64 -3.10
CA ASP A 86 -3.38 7.24 -2.92
C ASP A 86 -4.13 6.75 -1.66
N VAL A 87 -3.50 5.92 -0.82
CA VAL A 87 -3.96 5.61 0.54
C VAL A 87 -3.63 6.76 1.50
N LEU A 88 -2.59 7.54 1.22
CA LEU A 88 -2.29 8.76 1.96
C LEU A 88 -3.28 9.84 1.55
N GLN A 89 -3.75 10.63 2.50
CA GLN A 89 -4.78 11.64 2.25
C GLN A 89 -4.28 12.74 1.33
N PHE A 90 -3.08 13.28 1.58
CA PHE A 90 -2.49 14.33 0.74
C PHE A 90 -2.32 13.85 -0.70
N VAL A 91 -1.70 12.68 -0.89
CA VAL A 91 -1.43 12.14 -2.24
C VAL A 91 -2.73 11.70 -2.92
N GLY A 92 -3.64 11.09 -2.16
CA GLY A 92 -4.97 10.70 -2.61
C GLY A 92 -5.74 11.89 -3.16
N ALA A 93 -5.87 12.96 -2.36
CA ALA A 93 -6.47 14.24 -2.74
C ALA A 93 -5.88 14.77 -4.05
N MET A 94 -4.54 14.84 -4.15
CA MET A 94 -3.88 15.33 -5.37
C MET A 94 -4.12 14.45 -6.60
N VAL A 95 -4.20 13.13 -6.44
CA VAL A 95 -4.57 12.22 -7.54
C VAL A 95 -6.01 12.44 -7.99
N VAL A 96 -6.93 12.78 -7.09
CA VAL A 96 -8.31 13.19 -7.43
C VAL A 96 -8.28 14.46 -8.26
N VAL A 97 -7.49 15.44 -7.81
CA VAL A 97 -7.34 16.74 -8.47
C VAL A 97 -6.90 16.57 -9.90
N ILE A 98 -5.79 15.85 -10.11
CA ILE A 98 -5.30 15.54 -11.45
C ILE A 98 -6.37 14.82 -12.26
N ARG A 99 -7.12 13.86 -11.68
CA ARG A 99 -8.17 13.15 -12.41
C ARG A 99 -9.34 14.05 -12.84
N LYS A 100 -9.82 14.94 -11.95
CA LYS A 100 -10.91 15.88 -12.25
C LYS A 100 -10.46 16.88 -13.30
N MET A 101 -9.28 17.49 -13.12
CA MET A 101 -8.67 18.42 -14.07
C MET A 101 -8.51 17.79 -15.46
N MET A 102 -8.03 16.55 -15.54
CA MET A 102 -7.90 15.83 -16.82
C MET A 102 -9.24 15.58 -17.49
N LYS A 103 -10.30 15.33 -16.72
CA LYS A 103 -11.66 15.12 -17.26
C LYS A 103 -12.24 16.43 -17.79
N GLU A 104 -12.05 17.52 -17.07
CA GLU A 104 -12.53 18.85 -17.46
C GLU A 104 -11.75 19.42 -18.66
N SER A 105 -10.45 19.13 -18.75
CA SER A 105 -9.61 19.59 -19.86
C SER A 105 -9.80 18.81 -21.16
N ILE A 106 -10.59 17.73 -21.20
CA ILE A 106 -10.87 17.00 -22.46
C ILE A 106 -11.46 17.93 -23.53
N ILE A 107 -12.40 18.80 -23.14
CA ILE A 107 -13.01 19.76 -24.08
C ILE A 107 -11.97 20.76 -24.58
N PHE A 108 -11.06 21.18 -23.69
CA PHE A 108 -9.94 22.05 -24.07
C PHE A 108 -8.99 21.36 -25.05
N PHE A 109 -8.58 20.11 -24.81
CA PHE A 109 -7.71 19.36 -25.72
C PHE A 109 -8.39 19.11 -27.07
N PHE A 110 -9.71 18.92 -27.09
CA PHE A 110 -10.48 18.86 -28.32
C PHE A 110 -10.42 20.17 -29.10
N LEU A 111 -10.66 21.31 -28.45
CA LEU A 111 -10.56 22.64 -29.07
C LEU A 111 -9.13 22.91 -29.58
N LEU A 112 -8.12 22.61 -28.76
CA LEU A 112 -6.70 22.70 -29.14
C LEU A 112 -6.41 21.86 -30.39
N GLY A 113 -6.92 20.63 -30.45
CA GLY A 113 -6.78 19.75 -31.61
C GLY A 113 -7.42 20.32 -32.87
N VAL A 114 -8.64 20.86 -32.78
CA VAL A 114 -9.31 21.51 -33.92
C VAL A 114 -8.52 22.71 -34.44
N ILE A 115 -8.03 23.56 -33.53
CA ILE A 115 -7.21 24.73 -33.89
C ILE A 115 -5.89 24.26 -34.53
N MET A 116 -5.20 23.29 -33.93
CA MET A 116 -3.97 22.74 -34.51
C MET A 116 -4.19 22.19 -35.92
N ILE A 117 -5.27 21.42 -36.15
CA ILE A 117 -5.58 20.88 -37.48
C ILE A 117 -5.85 22.01 -38.47
N GLY A 118 -6.56 23.07 -38.07
CA GLY A 118 -6.82 24.24 -38.91
C GLY A 118 -5.54 24.96 -39.33
N PHE A 119 -4.62 25.21 -38.38
CA PHE A 119 -3.33 25.80 -38.69
C PHE A 119 -2.42 24.87 -39.49
N LEU A 120 -2.44 23.57 -39.20
CA LEU A 120 -1.68 22.56 -39.96
C LEU A 120 -2.15 22.54 -41.41
N GLN A 121 -3.46 22.57 -41.65
CA GLN A 121 -4.02 22.67 -43.00
C GLN A 121 -3.58 23.95 -43.71
N ALA A 122 -3.55 25.09 -43.02
CA ALA A 122 -3.05 26.34 -43.59
C ALA A 122 -1.58 26.24 -43.98
N PHE A 123 -0.71 25.75 -43.09
CA PHE A 123 0.71 25.57 -43.40
C PHE A 123 0.97 24.54 -44.52
N LEU A 124 0.21 23.44 -44.57
CA LEU A 124 0.27 22.50 -45.69
C LEU A 124 -0.14 23.15 -47.01
N GLY A 125 -1.11 24.08 -46.98
CA GLY A 125 -1.49 24.87 -48.15
C GLY A 125 -0.36 25.78 -48.63
N LEU A 126 0.36 26.43 -47.71
CA LEU A 126 1.55 27.22 -48.06
C LEU A 126 2.68 26.34 -48.61
N ASP A 127 2.94 25.18 -48.01
CA ASP A 127 3.97 24.22 -48.44
C ASP A 127 3.73 23.75 -49.89
N GLN A 128 2.46 23.49 -50.22
CA GLN A 128 2.05 23.10 -51.57
C GLN A 128 2.19 24.25 -52.58
N ALA A 129 1.90 25.49 -52.17
CA ALA A 129 2.07 26.66 -53.02
C ALA A 129 3.55 26.94 -53.35
N ASP A 130 4.45 26.71 -52.40
CA ASP A 130 5.90 26.86 -52.58
C ASP A 130 6.57 25.68 -53.31
N GLY A 131 5.83 24.59 -53.54
CA GLY A 131 6.30 23.41 -54.30
C GLY A 131 7.34 22.54 -53.58
N LYS A 132 7.56 22.73 -52.27
CA LYS A 132 8.60 22.04 -51.48
C LYS A 132 8.00 21.02 -50.49
N ARG A 133 7.47 19.90 -51.00
CA ARG A 133 6.79 18.85 -50.20
C ARG A 133 7.60 18.13 -49.10
N GLU A 134 8.85 18.50 -48.85
CA GLU A 134 9.75 17.75 -47.94
C GLU A 134 9.70 18.22 -46.48
N LEU A 135 9.03 19.33 -46.16
CA LEU A 135 9.11 19.97 -44.83
C LEU A 135 7.94 19.65 -43.89
N THR A 136 6.95 18.87 -44.33
CA THR A 136 5.73 18.59 -43.55
C THR A 136 6.03 17.94 -42.18
N SER A 137 6.95 16.97 -42.10
CA SER A 137 7.28 16.32 -40.82
C SER A 137 7.98 17.27 -39.84
N PHE A 138 8.83 18.16 -40.35
CA PHE A 138 9.50 19.18 -39.54
C PHE A 138 8.50 20.21 -39.00
N LEU A 139 7.56 20.65 -39.84
CA LEU A 139 6.49 21.55 -39.45
C LEU A 139 5.59 20.97 -38.35
N VAL A 140 5.15 19.72 -38.50
CA VAL A 140 4.32 19.05 -37.47
C VAL A 140 5.07 18.98 -36.14
N LEU A 141 6.37 18.66 -36.16
CA LEU A 141 7.20 18.61 -34.96
C LEU A 141 7.28 19.99 -34.29
N ASN A 142 7.54 21.05 -35.05
CA ASN A 142 7.59 22.41 -34.50
C ASN A 142 6.24 22.86 -33.95
N MET A 143 5.12 22.57 -34.64
CA MET A 143 3.79 22.90 -34.15
C MET A 143 3.49 22.23 -32.80
N VAL A 144 3.85 20.96 -32.65
CA VAL A 144 3.71 20.23 -31.39
C VAL A 144 4.63 20.82 -30.32
N GLN A 145 5.85 21.21 -30.67
CA GLN A 145 6.79 21.86 -29.75
C GLN A 145 6.27 23.22 -29.25
N THR A 146 5.60 24.00 -30.11
CA THR A 146 4.93 25.25 -29.72
C THR A 146 3.83 25.00 -28.67
N VAL A 147 3.04 23.93 -28.82
CA VAL A 147 2.02 23.55 -27.82
C VAL A 147 2.63 23.23 -26.47
N LEU A 148 3.83 22.65 -26.46
CA LEU A 148 4.59 22.36 -25.23
C LEU A 148 5.26 23.61 -24.62
N GLY A 149 5.06 24.80 -25.20
CA GLY A 149 5.58 26.07 -24.68
C GLY A 149 6.97 26.45 -25.19
N GLY A 150 7.50 25.75 -26.18
CA GLY A 150 8.82 26.04 -26.78
C GLY A 150 8.76 26.40 -28.26
N PRO A 151 8.14 27.53 -28.66
CA PRO A 151 8.13 27.95 -30.05
C PRO A 151 9.54 28.23 -30.57
N ASP A 152 9.88 27.64 -31.71
CA ASP A 152 11.09 27.94 -32.47
C ASP A 152 10.75 28.86 -33.65
N PHE A 153 11.08 30.15 -33.53
CA PHE A 153 10.83 31.15 -34.57
C PHE A 153 11.88 31.11 -35.69
N ASP A 154 13.11 30.74 -35.36
CA ASP A 154 14.24 30.68 -36.29
C ASP A 154 14.06 29.51 -37.28
N ALA A 155 13.49 28.41 -36.80
CA ALA A 155 13.11 27.26 -37.62
C ALA A 155 12.07 27.60 -38.69
N ILE A 156 11.14 28.51 -38.38
CA ILE A 156 10.01 28.87 -39.27
C ILE A 156 10.38 30.05 -40.19
N GLU A 157 11.36 30.90 -39.82
CA GLU A 157 11.79 32.03 -40.66
C GLU A 157 12.26 31.59 -42.06
N ARG A 158 12.77 30.36 -42.17
CA ARG A 158 13.20 29.75 -43.43
C ARG A 158 12.05 29.16 -44.26
N PHE A 159 10.83 29.15 -43.72
CA PHE A 159 9.64 28.52 -44.28
C PHE A 159 8.61 29.57 -44.76
N ALA A 160 8.36 29.60 -46.08
CA ALA A 160 7.32 30.42 -46.72
C ALA A 160 7.28 31.90 -46.29
N TYR A 161 8.44 32.59 -46.28
CA TYR A 161 8.50 34.02 -46.00
C TYR A 161 7.72 34.83 -47.05
N PRO A 162 6.86 35.80 -46.66
CA PRO A 162 6.55 36.29 -45.31
C PRO A 162 5.31 35.65 -44.66
N TYR A 163 4.47 34.95 -45.43
CA TYR A 163 3.15 34.49 -44.98
C TYR A 163 3.22 33.41 -43.89
N GLY A 164 4.20 32.51 -43.96
CA GLY A 164 4.45 31.47 -42.95
C GLY A 164 4.77 32.06 -41.58
N ASN A 165 5.61 33.11 -41.53
CA ASN A 165 5.96 33.79 -40.29
C ASN A 165 4.74 34.45 -39.62
N ILE A 166 3.94 35.20 -40.39
CA ILE A 166 2.75 35.86 -39.86
C ILE A 166 1.77 34.82 -39.30
N LEU A 167 1.55 33.74 -40.04
CA LEU A 167 0.67 32.65 -39.62
C LEU A 167 1.18 31.96 -38.35
N TYR A 168 2.49 31.76 -38.23
CA TYR A 168 3.11 31.15 -37.06
C TYR A 168 3.12 32.04 -35.83
N TYR A 169 3.28 33.37 -35.99
CA TYR A 169 3.09 34.31 -34.88
C TYR A 169 1.65 34.28 -34.38
N ALA A 170 0.66 34.29 -35.28
CA ALA A 170 -0.75 34.18 -34.90
C ALA A 170 -1.05 32.85 -34.20
N TYR A 171 -0.53 31.74 -34.73
CA TYR A 171 -0.61 30.42 -34.11
C TYR A 171 -0.03 30.42 -32.69
N THR A 172 1.20 30.91 -32.53
CA THR A 172 1.90 30.94 -31.24
C THR A 172 1.16 31.81 -30.24
N PHE A 173 0.62 32.96 -30.66
CA PHE A 173 -0.19 33.83 -29.81
C PHE A 173 -1.45 33.12 -29.31
N ILE A 174 -2.19 32.44 -30.20
CA ILE A 174 -3.41 31.72 -29.82
C ILE A 174 -3.09 30.54 -28.89
N ILE A 175 -2.06 29.74 -29.19
CA ILE A 175 -1.71 28.57 -28.40
C ILE A 175 -1.11 28.97 -27.05
N VAL A 176 -0.01 29.72 -27.06
CA VAL A 176 0.81 29.98 -25.86
C VAL A 176 0.20 31.08 -25.02
N THR A 177 -0.31 32.16 -25.62
CA THR A 177 -0.80 33.32 -24.87
C THR A 177 -2.26 33.16 -24.44
N ILE A 178 -3.13 32.59 -25.30
CA ILE A 178 -4.56 32.47 -24.98
C ILE A 178 -4.86 31.10 -24.37
N LEU A 179 -4.67 30.02 -25.13
CA LEU A 179 -5.14 28.69 -24.73
C LEU A 179 -4.39 28.17 -23.50
N LEU A 180 -3.06 28.30 -23.43
CA LEU A 180 -2.31 27.79 -22.29
C LEU A 180 -2.65 28.54 -20.98
N ASN A 181 -2.89 29.86 -21.05
CA ASN A 181 -3.33 30.65 -19.89
C ASN A 181 -4.75 30.28 -19.44
N ILE A 182 -5.66 30.00 -20.37
CA ILE A 182 -7.00 29.47 -20.04
C ILE A 182 -6.88 28.09 -19.39
N LEU A 183 -6.00 27.22 -19.88
CA LEU A 183 -5.76 25.90 -19.29
C LEU A 183 -5.28 26.02 -17.84
N ILE A 184 -4.33 26.93 -17.57
CA ILE A 184 -3.84 27.20 -16.22
C ILE A 184 -4.98 27.72 -15.33
N ALA A 185 -5.84 28.60 -15.83
CA ALA A 185 -6.99 29.12 -15.08
C ALA A 185 -8.00 28.02 -14.73
N LEU A 186 -8.34 27.15 -15.69
CA LEU A 186 -9.22 26.00 -15.46
C LEU A 186 -8.63 25.03 -14.42
N TYR A 187 -7.33 24.79 -14.51
CA TYR A 187 -6.59 23.98 -13.54
C TYR A 187 -6.58 24.59 -12.14
N SER A 188 -6.38 25.90 -12.03
CA SER A 188 -6.45 26.60 -10.74
C SER A 188 -7.84 26.52 -10.11
N GLN A 189 -8.90 26.69 -10.90
CA GLN A 189 -10.28 26.58 -10.42
C GLN A 189 -10.58 25.16 -9.93
N ALA A 190 -10.28 24.15 -10.75
CA ALA A 190 -10.52 22.75 -10.41
C ALA A 190 -9.71 22.30 -9.18
N TYR A 191 -8.49 22.81 -9.01
CA TYR A 191 -7.68 22.58 -7.82
C TYR A 191 -8.37 23.16 -6.56
N SER A 192 -8.79 24.42 -6.62
CA SER A 192 -9.45 25.09 -5.48
C SER A 192 -10.72 24.36 -5.04
N ASP A 193 -11.59 23.99 -6.00
CA ASP A 193 -12.87 23.31 -5.72
C ASP A 193 -12.69 21.98 -4.97
N ILE A 194 -11.59 21.28 -5.20
CA ILE A 194 -11.31 19.97 -4.59
C ILE A 194 -10.57 20.13 -3.27
N VAL A 195 -9.66 21.10 -3.16
CA VAL A 195 -8.97 21.37 -1.89
C VAL A 195 -9.99 21.74 -0.81
N GLU A 196 -11.00 22.53 -1.18
CA GLU A 196 -12.12 22.89 -0.27
C GLU A 196 -12.90 21.66 0.23
N ASN A 197 -13.04 20.61 -0.59
CA ASN A 197 -13.77 19.38 -0.27
C ASN A 197 -12.88 18.13 -0.14
N SER A 198 -11.59 18.32 0.15
CA SER A 198 -10.56 17.27 0.04
C SER A 198 -10.80 16.10 1.00
N THR A 199 -11.44 16.38 2.13
CA THR A 199 -11.76 15.43 3.20
C THR A 199 -12.86 14.46 2.77
N GLU A 200 -13.95 14.99 2.20
CA GLU A 200 -15.07 14.21 1.69
C GLU A 200 -14.66 13.35 0.50
N GLU A 201 -13.88 13.93 -0.43
CA GLU A 201 -13.33 13.22 -1.59
C GLU A 201 -12.40 12.08 -1.16
N TYR A 202 -11.53 12.31 -0.17
CA TYR A 202 -10.67 11.26 0.38
C TYR A 202 -11.50 10.14 1.03
N LEU A 203 -12.46 10.47 1.89
CA LEU A 203 -13.29 9.47 2.57
C LEU A 203 -14.12 8.64 1.57
N ALA A 204 -14.68 9.27 0.53
CA ALA A 204 -15.40 8.57 -0.52
C ALA A 204 -14.47 7.60 -1.27
N GLN A 205 -13.24 8.01 -1.57
CA GLN A 205 -12.26 7.16 -2.24
C GLN A 205 -11.74 6.03 -1.37
N TYR A 206 -11.51 6.32 -0.09
CA TYR A 206 -11.12 5.33 0.89
C TYR A 206 -12.22 4.28 1.05
N ALA A 207 -13.47 4.69 1.25
CA ALA A 207 -14.61 3.80 1.34
C ALA A 207 -14.79 2.96 0.07
N ALA A 208 -14.70 3.58 -1.12
CA ALA A 208 -14.78 2.86 -2.39
C ALA A 208 -13.64 1.85 -2.54
N LYS A 209 -12.42 2.18 -2.10
CA LYS A 209 -11.28 1.27 -2.11
C LYS A 209 -11.50 0.10 -1.15
N VAL A 210 -11.93 0.36 0.08
CA VAL A 210 -12.28 -0.68 1.06
C VAL A 210 -13.33 -1.62 0.47
N LEU A 211 -14.43 -1.08 -0.09
CA LEU A 211 -15.48 -1.89 -0.71
C LEU A 211 -14.97 -2.75 -1.89
N ARG A 212 -13.96 -2.31 -2.65
CA ARG A 212 -13.33 -3.14 -3.70
C ARG A 212 -12.53 -4.32 -3.15
N TYR A 213 -12.08 -4.22 -1.90
CA TYR A 213 -11.38 -5.29 -1.20
C TYR A 213 -12.29 -6.11 -0.27
N VAL A 214 -13.49 -5.63 0.05
CA VAL A 214 -14.53 -6.43 0.70
C VAL A 214 -14.96 -7.51 -0.30
N ARG A 215 -14.85 -8.78 0.12
CA ARG A 215 -15.13 -9.94 -0.72
C ARG A 215 -16.14 -10.87 -0.06
N ALA A 216 -16.80 -11.67 -0.88
CA ALA A 216 -17.64 -12.74 -0.39
C ALA A 216 -16.78 -13.76 0.38
N PRO A 217 -17.27 -14.30 1.50
CA PRO A 217 -16.49 -15.19 2.37
C PRO A 217 -16.04 -16.50 1.70
N ASP A 218 -16.65 -16.85 0.56
CA ASP A 218 -16.40 -18.12 -0.14
C ASP A 218 -15.36 -18.02 -1.27
N ASP A 219 -14.88 -16.82 -1.63
CA ASP A 219 -13.90 -16.62 -2.70
C ASP A 219 -12.46 -16.69 -2.18
N LYS A 220 -11.72 -17.72 -2.63
CA LYS A 220 -10.28 -17.89 -2.33
C LYS A 220 -9.46 -17.25 -3.42
N ILE A 221 -8.86 -16.10 -3.13
CA ILE A 221 -8.09 -15.32 -4.11
C ILE A 221 -6.64 -15.24 -3.66
N PHE A 222 -5.73 -15.58 -4.57
CA PHE A 222 -4.31 -15.38 -4.36
C PHE A 222 -3.91 -13.99 -4.85
N CYS A 223 -3.34 -13.18 -3.95
CA CYS A 223 -2.76 -11.88 -4.30
C CYS A 223 -1.65 -12.06 -5.35
N PRO A 224 -1.64 -11.30 -6.47
CA PRO A 224 -0.52 -11.33 -7.40
C PRO A 224 0.80 -10.97 -6.69
N PRO A 225 1.93 -11.62 -7.01
CA PRO A 225 2.18 -12.61 -8.08
C PRO A 225 1.85 -14.06 -7.70
N LEU A 226 1.34 -14.30 -6.49
CA LEU A 226 1.10 -15.66 -5.96
C LEU A 226 -0.06 -16.36 -6.70
N ASN A 227 -0.87 -15.62 -7.43
CA ASN A 227 -1.89 -16.17 -8.32
C ASN A 227 -1.34 -17.14 -9.39
N LEU A 228 -0.06 -17.01 -9.75
CA LEU A 228 0.58 -17.98 -10.65
C LEU A 228 0.79 -19.34 -10.00
N ILE A 229 1.00 -19.38 -8.68
CA ILE A 229 1.08 -20.64 -7.93
C ILE A 229 -0.29 -21.33 -7.97
N GLU A 230 -1.37 -20.57 -7.76
CA GLU A 230 -2.71 -21.11 -7.92
C GLU A 230 -2.91 -21.66 -9.34
N LEU A 231 -2.62 -20.86 -10.36
CA LEU A 231 -2.91 -21.24 -11.74
C LEU A 231 -2.07 -22.45 -12.21
N VAL A 232 -0.76 -22.44 -11.95
CA VAL A 232 0.19 -23.45 -12.45
C VAL A 232 0.23 -24.69 -11.56
N LEU A 233 0.25 -24.54 -10.24
CA LEU A 233 0.41 -25.66 -9.30
C LEU A 233 -0.93 -26.23 -8.80
N LEU A 234 -2.01 -25.44 -8.68
CA LEU A 234 -3.30 -25.93 -8.19
C LEU A 234 -4.33 -26.17 -9.30
N TYR A 235 -4.59 -25.17 -10.12
CA TYR A 235 -5.70 -25.15 -11.05
C TYR A 235 -5.47 -26.08 -12.25
N LEU A 236 -4.33 -25.95 -12.94
CA LEU A 236 -3.97 -26.77 -14.11
C LEU A 236 -3.93 -28.28 -13.82
N PRO A 237 -3.22 -28.77 -12.78
CA PRO A 237 -3.10 -30.20 -12.54
C PRO A 237 -4.25 -30.81 -11.72
N PHE A 238 -4.78 -30.11 -10.70
CA PHE A 238 -5.67 -30.75 -9.72
C PHE A 238 -7.15 -30.49 -9.95
N LYS A 239 -7.56 -29.42 -10.65
CA LYS A 239 -9.00 -29.17 -10.88
C LYS A 239 -9.66 -30.28 -11.70
N TRP A 240 -8.92 -30.90 -12.62
CA TRP A 240 -9.46 -31.95 -13.47
C TRP A 240 -9.53 -33.33 -12.78
N TRP A 241 -8.68 -33.57 -11.78
CA TRP A 241 -8.53 -34.89 -11.14
C TRP A 241 -9.13 -34.98 -9.74
N LEU A 242 -9.31 -33.86 -9.02
CA LEU A 242 -9.70 -33.86 -7.61
C LEU A 242 -11.18 -33.52 -7.40
N ASN A 243 -11.81 -34.16 -6.42
CA ASN A 243 -13.14 -33.80 -5.96
C ASN A 243 -13.14 -32.38 -5.32
N LYS A 244 -14.23 -31.62 -5.48
CA LYS A 244 -14.34 -30.21 -5.04
C LYS A 244 -13.97 -30.02 -3.58
N TYR A 245 -14.36 -30.95 -2.70
CA TYR A 245 -14.06 -30.88 -1.28
C TYR A 245 -12.55 -30.95 -0.99
N THR A 246 -11.86 -31.93 -1.60
CA THR A 246 -10.42 -32.11 -1.43
C THR A 246 -9.65 -30.96 -2.06
N TYR A 247 -10.12 -30.41 -3.18
CA TYR A 247 -9.51 -29.25 -3.84
C TYR A 247 -9.56 -28.02 -2.92
N ASN A 248 -10.73 -27.76 -2.31
CA ASN A 248 -10.89 -26.65 -1.39
C ASN A 248 -9.98 -26.79 -0.17
N LYS A 249 -9.87 -27.98 0.42
CA LYS A 249 -8.98 -28.25 1.56
C LYS A 249 -7.50 -28.08 1.21
N LEU A 250 -7.08 -28.51 0.02
CA LEU A 250 -5.72 -28.30 -0.47
C LEU A 250 -5.44 -26.81 -0.63
N ASN A 251 -6.37 -26.08 -1.26
CA ASN A 251 -6.26 -24.63 -1.45
C ASN A 251 -6.13 -23.90 -0.10
N ASP A 252 -6.96 -24.24 0.90
CA ASP A 252 -6.86 -23.67 2.26
C ASP A 252 -5.51 -23.93 2.91
N THR A 253 -4.96 -25.13 2.71
CA THR A 253 -3.66 -25.51 3.27
C THR A 253 -2.55 -24.67 2.64
N VAL A 254 -2.55 -24.53 1.31
CA VAL A 254 -1.55 -23.74 0.58
C VAL A 254 -1.66 -22.25 0.93
N MET A 255 -2.89 -21.72 0.95
CA MET A 255 -3.17 -20.34 1.34
C MET A 255 -2.68 -20.05 2.76
N THR A 256 -2.96 -20.96 3.71
CA THR A 256 -2.51 -20.83 5.11
C THR A 256 -0.98 -20.79 5.20
N ILE A 257 -0.28 -21.69 4.50
CA ILE A 257 1.19 -21.74 4.52
C ILE A 257 1.76 -20.43 3.95
N LEU A 258 1.22 -19.98 2.80
CA LEU A 258 1.74 -18.85 2.06
C LEU A 258 1.53 -17.52 2.78
N TYR A 259 0.34 -17.32 3.38
CA TYR A 259 0.00 -16.11 4.11
C TYR A 259 0.38 -16.17 5.59
N SER A 260 0.81 -17.31 6.13
CA SER A 260 1.18 -17.44 7.54
C SER A 260 2.19 -16.39 8.02
N PRO A 261 3.26 -16.00 7.28
CA PRO A 261 4.20 -15.01 7.78
C PRO A 261 3.56 -13.62 7.90
N ALA A 262 2.73 -13.25 6.92
CA ALA A 262 2.00 -11.99 6.92
C ALA A 262 0.92 -11.97 8.02
N LEU A 263 0.17 -13.06 8.18
CA LEU A 263 -0.83 -13.20 9.24
C LEU A 263 -0.19 -13.17 10.63
N VAL A 264 0.99 -13.76 10.82
CA VAL A 264 1.73 -13.67 12.09
C VAL A 264 2.15 -12.22 12.36
N PHE A 265 2.58 -11.47 11.34
CA PHE A 265 2.88 -10.05 11.50
C PHE A 265 1.64 -9.24 11.90
N ILE A 266 0.52 -9.43 11.20
CA ILE A 266 -0.75 -8.77 11.49
C ILE A 266 -1.24 -9.16 12.89
N ALA A 267 -1.24 -10.44 13.24
CA ALA A 267 -1.64 -10.91 14.56
C ALA A 267 -0.76 -10.33 15.67
N ASN A 268 0.54 -10.19 15.46
CA ASN A 268 1.42 -9.52 16.43
C ASN A 268 1.06 -8.04 16.62
N TYR A 269 0.66 -7.36 15.54
CA TYR A 269 0.19 -5.98 15.59
C TYR A 269 -1.17 -5.86 16.31
N GLU A 270 -2.16 -6.68 15.91
CA GLU A 270 -3.49 -6.71 16.51
C GLU A 270 -3.47 -7.11 17.98
N VAL A 271 -2.63 -8.07 18.39
CA VAL A 271 -2.48 -8.46 19.80
C VAL A 271 -1.95 -7.29 20.64
N LYS A 272 -1.09 -6.44 20.08
CA LYS A 272 -0.60 -5.23 20.78
C LYS A 272 -1.73 -4.21 20.95
N LEU A 273 -2.49 -3.97 19.88
CA LEU A 273 -3.66 -3.08 19.93
C LEU A 273 -4.75 -3.60 20.87
N ALA A 274 -5.10 -4.89 20.78
CA ALA A 274 -6.12 -5.51 21.62
C ALA A 274 -5.77 -5.45 23.12
N LYS A 275 -4.48 -5.55 23.48
CA LYS A 275 -4.02 -5.33 24.85
C LYS A 275 -4.30 -3.91 25.34
N ARG A 276 -4.08 -2.91 24.48
CA ARG A 276 -4.38 -1.49 24.77
C ARG A 276 -5.88 -1.27 24.95
N VAL A 277 -6.68 -1.73 24.01
CA VAL A 277 -8.15 -1.62 24.08
C VAL A 277 -8.70 -2.29 25.35
N LYS A 278 -8.23 -3.50 25.66
CA LYS A 278 -8.64 -4.22 26.87
C LYS A 278 -8.22 -3.48 28.15
N TYR A 279 -7.06 -2.82 28.14
CA TYR A 279 -6.60 -1.98 29.24
C TYR A 279 -7.53 -0.78 29.45
N ASN A 280 -7.85 -0.04 28.40
CA ASN A 280 -8.71 1.13 28.46
C ASN A 280 -10.12 0.78 28.94
N ARG A 281 -10.69 -0.31 28.41
CA ARG A 281 -11.98 -0.84 28.89
C ARG A 281 -11.97 -1.22 30.36
N SER A 282 -10.86 -1.75 30.88
CA SER A 282 -10.73 -2.09 32.31
C SER A 282 -10.78 -0.85 33.22
N ARG A 283 -10.40 0.32 32.68
CA ARG A 283 -10.45 1.63 33.34
C ARG A 283 -11.75 2.39 33.03
N LYS A 284 -12.69 1.79 32.28
CA LYS A 284 -13.91 2.46 31.76
C LYS A 284 -13.60 3.70 30.92
N GLN A 285 -12.45 3.71 30.24
CA GLN A 285 -12.07 4.73 29.28
C GLN A 285 -12.50 4.29 27.87
N GLN A 286 -12.53 5.24 26.93
CA GLN A 286 -12.75 4.95 25.52
C GLN A 286 -11.62 4.08 24.96
N ASP A 287 -11.90 3.32 23.90
CA ASP A 287 -10.95 2.33 23.36
C ASP A 287 -9.63 2.98 22.87
N ASP A 288 -9.72 4.22 22.44
CA ASP A 288 -8.72 5.15 21.90
C ASP A 288 -8.14 6.12 22.95
N ALA A 289 -8.54 6.07 24.22
CA ALA A 289 -8.18 7.07 25.24
C ALA A 289 -6.66 7.28 25.50
N ASN A 290 -5.80 6.39 25.01
CA ASN A 290 -4.34 6.56 25.11
C ASN A 290 -3.74 7.23 23.87
N GLU A 291 -4.49 7.30 22.78
CA GLU A 291 -4.15 8.01 21.55
C GLU A 291 -4.54 9.46 21.74
N ASN A 292 -3.69 10.38 21.25
CA ASN A 292 -4.13 11.75 21.13
C ASN A 292 -5.12 11.78 19.97
N ASP A 293 -6.41 11.70 20.29
CA ASP A 293 -7.49 11.99 19.36
C ASP A 293 -7.39 13.47 18.97
N VAL A 294 -6.63 13.75 17.92
CA VAL A 294 -6.94 14.88 17.07
C VAL A 294 -8.14 14.45 16.26
N ALA A 295 -9.32 14.97 16.65
CA ALA A 295 -10.56 14.70 15.96
C ALA A 295 -10.37 15.06 14.48
N TRP A 296 -10.28 14.03 13.64
CA TRP A 296 -10.10 14.20 12.20
C TRP A 296 -8.85 15.00 11.85
N ASP A 297 -7.67 14.52 12.27
CA ASP A 297 -6.40 14.97 11.70
C ASP A 297 -6.31 14.53 10.22
N LEU A 298 -6.95 15.34 9.38
CA LEU A 298 -7.09 15.16 7.95
C LEU A 298 -5.82 15.58 7.19
N THR A 299 -4.74 15.89 7.89
CA THR A 299 -3.47 16.27 7.27
C THR A 299 -2.46 15.12 7.31
N ASP A 300 -2.83 13.91 7.75
CA ASP A 300 -1.88 12.79 7.99
C ASP A 300 -0.72 13.21 8.93
N GLY A 301 -0.95 14.19 9.82
CA GLY A 301 0.08 14.83 10.65
C GLY A 301 0.94 15.88 9.94
N TRP A 302 0.46 16.45 8.82
CA TRP A 302 0.96 17.70 8.29
C TRP A 302 0.39 18.87 9.10
N ASP A 303 1.18 19.35 10.04
CA ASP A 303 1.03 20.71 10.54
C ASP A 303 1.93 21.61 9.69
N GLU A 304 1.49 22.80 9.26
CA GLU A 304 2.36 23.74 8.51
C GLU A 304 3.62 24.09 9.32
N GLU A 305 3.59 23.86 10.64
CA GLU A 305 4.70 24.07 11.59
C GLU A 305 5.56 22.81 11.84
N ASP A 306 5.16 21.60 11.42
CA ASP A 306 5.84 20.32 11.77
C ASP A 306 6.45 19.61 10.54
N GLU A 307 7.55 20.18 10.04
CA GLU A 307 8.22 19.86 8.77
C GLU A 307 8.78 18.41 8.66
N PHE A 308 8.82 17.62 9.74
CA PHE A 308 9.42 16.27 9.78
C PHE A 308 8.59 15.19 10.49
N GLY A 309 7.31 15.45 10.80
CA GLY A 309 6.46 14.53 11.57
C GLY A 309 7.02 14.28 12.98
N VAL A 310 7.63 15.30 13.57
CA VAL A 310 8.22 15.25 14.91
C VAL A 310 7.11 15.05 15.93
N GLY A 311 5.98 15.71 15.76
CA GLY A 311 4.77 15.62 16.58
C GLY A 311 4.17 14.22 16.65
N ILE A 312 4.10 13.47 15.54
CA ILE A 312 3.64 12.06 15.57
C ILE A 312 4.63 11.18 16.35
N ARG A 313 5.94 11.39 16.18
CA ARG A 313 6.94 10.61 16.92
C ARG A 313 6.97 10.98 18.39
N GLU A 314 6.79 12.25 18.71
CA GLU A 314 6.69 12.80 20.05
C GLU A 314 5.45 12.24 20.74
N SER A 315 4.27 12.30 20.10
CA SER A 315 3.02 11.78 20.63
C SER A 315 3.08 10.27 20.85
N LEU A 316 3.60 9.50 19.88
CA LEU A 316 3.85 8.06 20.05
C LEU A 316 4.88 7.76 21.15
N ARG A 317 5.88 8.61 21.34
CA ARG A 317 6.87 8.47 22.43
C ARG A 317 6.25 8.77 23.78
N VAL A 318 5.50 9.85 23.90
CA VAL A 318 4.78 10.25 25.11
C VAL A 318 3.75 9.18 25.47
N GLN A 319 3.00 8.69 24.49
CA GLN A 319 2.08 7.58 24.64
C GLN A 319 2.80 6.30 25.13
N LYS A 320 3.85 5.85 24.43
CA LYS A 320 4.62 4.67 24.86
C LYS A 320 5.25 4.84 26.24
N ARG A 321 5.66 6.06 26.58
CA ARG A 321 6.22 6.40 27.88
C ARG A 321 5.16 6.35 28.97
N ALA A 322 3.97 6.92 28.74
CA ALA A 322 2.83 6.82 29.63
C ALA A 322 2.38 5.35 29.83
N GLU A 323 2.34 4.56 28.76
CA GLU A 323 2.07 3.11 28.81
C GLU A 323 3.13 2.35 29.65
N LEU A 324 4.41 2.73 29.57
CA LEU A 324 5.48 2.10 30.35
C LEU A 324 5.48 2.53 31.82
N GLU A 325 5.12 3.79 32.09
CA GLU A 325 5.07 4.39 33.42
C GLU A 325 3.81 3.98 34.19
N ASP A 326 2.71 3.60 33.51
CA ASP A 326 1.50 3.10 34.15
C ASP A 326 1.70 1.66 34.70
N PRO A 327 1.66 1.46 36.03
CA PRO A 327 1.80 0.14 36.63
C PRO A 327 0.68 -0.83 36.23
N GLY A 328 -0.48 -0.36 35.76
CA GLY A 328 -1.56 -1.21 35.28
C GLY A 328 -1.29 -1.84 33.91
N PHE A 329 -0.53 -1.17 33.05
CA PHE A 329 -0.32 -1.58 31.65
C PHE A 329 0.81 -2.63 31.52
N THR A 330 1.90 -2.48 32.27
CA THR A 330 3.04 -3.42 32.25
C THR A 330 3.23 -4.21 33.54
N LYS A 331 2.72 -3.72 34.68
CA LYS A 331 3.21 -4.07 36.01
C LYS A 331 2.14 -4.75 36.88
N GLY A 332 1.52 -5.78 36.33
CA GLY A 332 0.67 -6.70 37.11
C GLY A 332 1.17 -8.13 37.05
N PHE A 333 1.66 -8.59 35.90
CA PHE A 333 1.82 -10.02 35.64
C PHE A 333 2.75 -10.72 36.64
N LYS A 334 3.86 -10.10 37.05
CA LYS A 334 4.82 -10.73 37.97
C LYS A 334 4.32 -10.74 39.42
N ASN A 335 3.65 -9.68 39.87
CA ASN A 335 3.06 -9.59 41.21
C ASN A 335 1.77 -10.40 41.31
N TRP A 336 0.91 -10.35 40.30
CA TRP A 336 -0.26 -11.20 40.12
C TRP A 336 0.15 -12.68 40.04
N LYS A 337 1.16 -13.03 39.24
CA LYS A 337 1.72 -14.39 39.21
C LYS A 337 2.23 -14.80 40.58
N LYS A 338 2.97 -13.94 41.30
CA LYS A 338 3.36 -14.21 42.69
C LYS A 338 2.15 -14.42 43.63
N GLN A 339 1.11 -13.60 43.52
CA GLN A 339 -0.11 -13.75 44.34
C GLN A 339 -0.87 -15.02 44.00
N VAL A 340 -0.95 -15.39 42.71
CA VAL A 340 -1.54 -16.64 42.25
C VAL A 340 -0.72 -17.82 42.72
N ASP A 341 0.61 -17.79 42.57
CA ASP A 341 1.53 -18.85 43.05
C ASP A 341 1.40 -19.06 44.57
N VAL A 342 1.14 -17.99 45.35
CA VAL A 342 0.86 -18.09 46.80
C VAL A 342 -0.51 -18.67 47.11
N LEU A 343 -1.52 -18.44 46.26
CA LEU A 343 -2.90 -18.91 46.45
C LEU A 343 -3.12 -20.32 45.90
N VAL A 344 -2.25 -20.80 45.00
CA VAL A 344 -2.33 -22.14 44.45
C VAL A 344 -2.17 -23.17 45.57
N PRO A 345 -3.16 -24.05 45.81
CA PRO A 345 -3.01 -25.12 46.79
C PRO A 345 -1.87 -26.06 46.36
N PRO A 346 -1.09 -26.62 47.32
CA PRO A 346 0.07 -27.47 47.04
C PRO A 346 -0.36 -28.88 46.58
N VAL A 347 -1.12 -28.96 45.49
CA VAL A 347 -1.74 -30.20 45.00
C VAL A 347 -0.68 -31.20 44.51
N ILE A 348 0.42 -30.70 43.94
CA ILE A 348 1.51 -31.55 43.42
C ILE A 348 2.27 -32.21 44.57
N GLU A 349 2.61 -31.42 45.60
CA GLU A 349 3.34 -31.85 46.79
C GLU A 349 2.47 -32.78 47.65
N ALA A 350 1.20 -32.44 47.84
CA ALA A 350 0.22 -33.28 48.51
C ALA A 350 0.05 -34.64 47.80
N LYS A 351 0.01 -34.64 46.47
CA LYS A 351 -0.05 -35.88 45.67
C LYS A 351 1.22 -36.73 45.84
N SER A 352 2.40 -36.13 45.93
CA SER A 352 3.64 -36.88 46.23
C SER A 352 3.68 -37.45 47.65
N ALA A 353 3.07 -36.78 48.62
CA ALA A 353 2.90 -37.28 49.98
C ALA A 353 1.73 -38.27 50.13
N GLY A 354 0.94 -38.49 49.08
CA GLY A 354 -0.21 -39.41 49.09
C GLY A 354 -1.42 -38.92 49.89
N VAL A 355 -1.52 -37.62 50.17
CA VAL A 355 -2.56 -37.03 51.03
C VAL A 355 -3.36 -35.97 50.27
N SER A 356 -4.59 -35.68 50.71
CA SER A 356 -5.36 -34.56 50.17
C SER A 356 -4.66 -33.23 50.50
N TRP A 357 -4.80 -32.23 49.62
CA TRP A 357 -4.14 -30.93 49.75
C TRP A 357 -4.54 -30.18 51.02
N GLU A 358 -5.76 -30.40 51.52
CA GLU A 358 -6.24 -29.87 52.81
C GLU A 358 -5.48 -30.50 53.98
N THR A 359 -5.27 -31.82 53.91
CA THR A 359 -4.59 -32.61 54.93
C THR A 359 -3.09 -32.32 54.94
N TYR A 360 -2.48 -32.13 53.77
CA TYR A 360 -1.08 -31.76 53.62
C TYR A 360 -0.77 -30.42 54.31
N LYS A 361 -1.67 -29.43 54.18
CA LYS A 361 -1.53 -28.13 54.86
C LYS A 361 -1.58 -28.25 56.38
N ILE A 362 -2.35 -29.20 56.91
CA ILE A 362 -2.43 -29.48 58.35
C ILE A 362 -1.15 -30.20 58.80
N MET A 363 -0.71 -31.19 58.03
CA MET A 363 0.53 -31.95 58.30
C MET A 363 1.74 -31.02 58.38
N GLN A 364 1.89 -30.10 57.42
CA GLN A 364 2.98 -29.11 57.44
C GLN A 364 2.97 -28.22 58.69
N LYS A 365 1.78 -27.85 59.20
CA LYS A 365 1.66 -27.08 60.44
C LYS A 365 1.99 -27.91 61.67
N ILE A 366 1.64 -29.19 61.68
CA ILE A 366 1.97 -30.13 62.76
C ILE A 366 3.47 -30.37 62.80
N ASP A 367 4.12 -30.56 61.64
CA ASP A 367 5.57 -30.73 61.55
C ASP A 367 6.31 -29.50 62.08
N GLY A 368 5.87 -28.29 61.66
CA GLY A 368 6.45 -27.04 62.17
C GLY A 368 6.24 -26.82 63.67
N LEU A 369 5.09 -27.22 64.23
CA LEU A 369 4.87 -27.20 65.69
C LEU A 369 5.74 -28.22 66.41
N THR A 370 5.98 -29.38 65.81
CA THR A 370 6.83 -30.44 66.38
C THR A 370 8.28 -29.99 66.44
N GLU A 371 8.76 -29.27 65.42
CA GLU A 371 10.08 -28.66 65.38
C GLU A 371 10.24 -27.58 66.47
N LEU A 372 9.28 -26.65 66.59
CA LEU A 372 9.29 -25.62 67.64
C LEU A 372 9.23 -26.20 69.06
N ILE A 373 8.45 -27.27 69.26
CA ILE A 373 8.43 -28.00 70.54
C ILE A 373 9.80 -28.65 70.79
N GLY A 374 10.43 -29.22 69.77
CA GLY A 374 11.79 -29.77 69.85
C GLY A 374 12.82 -28.72 70.28
N GLU A 375 12.76 -27.52 69.70
CA GLU A 375 13.62 -26.38 70.09
C GLU A 375 13.36 -25.96 71.55
N LEU A 376 12.10 -25.80 71.95
CA LEU A 376 11.72 -25.45 73.32
C LEU A 376 12.16 -26.51 74.34
N VAL A 377 12.11 -27.79 74.00
CA VAL A 377 12.58 -28.88 74.85
C VAL A 377 14.11 -28.82 75.00
N ASN A 378 14.84 -28.54 73.92
CA ASN A 378 16.29 -28.38 73.96
C ASN A 378 16.70 -27.15 74.77
N GLU A 379 16.00 -26.03 74.60
CA GLU A 379 16.23 -24.82 75.37
C GLU A 379 15.96 -25.04 76.87
N ASN A 380 14.87 -25.75 77.20
CA ASN A 380 14.58 -26.14 78.58
C ASN A 380 15.64 -27.08 79.18
N LYS A 381 16.19 -28.02 78.40
CA LYS A 381 17.30 -28.87 78.87
C LYS A 381 18.55 -28.03 79.18
N LEU A 382 18.91 -27.11 78.29
CA LEU A 382 20.04 -26.19 78.48
C LEU A 382 19.84 -25.28 79.71
N LEU A 383 18.61 -24.83 79.96
CA LEU A 383 18.28 -24.04 81.16
C LEU A 383 18.40 -24.88 82.44
N ARG A 384 17.95 -26.13 82.43
CA ARG A 384 18.11 -27.05 83.57
C ARG A 384 19.58 -27.35 83.87
N GLU A 385 20.39 -27.60 82.84
CA GLU A 385 21.84 -27.81 82.98
C GLU A 385 22.58 -26.58 83.52
N LYS A 386 22.06 -25.36 83.26
CA LYS A 386 22.60 -24.13 83.84
C LYS A 386 22.22 -23.96 85.31
N LEU A 387 21.02 -24.36 85.70
CA LEU A 387 20.53 -24.34 87.09
C LEU A 387 21.28 -25.36 87.97
N ASP A 388 21.53 -26.57 87.47
CA ASP A 388 22.28 -27.61 88.19
C ASP A 388 23.77 -27.28 88.38
N LYS A 389 24.30 -26.30 87.64
CA LYS A 389 25.66 -25.77 87.82
C LYS A 389 25.75 -24.58 88.81
N GLN A 390 24.61 -24.05 89.25
CA GLN A 390 24.53 -22.92 90.19
C GLN A 390 24.21 -23.33 91.63
N ASN A 391 23.81 -24.59 91.85
CA ASN A 391 23.76 -25.25 93.16
C ASN A 391 25.02 -26.10 93.36
#